data_AF-A0A1F2WAG3-F1
#
_entry.id   AF-A0A1F2WAG3-F1
#
_cell.length_a   1.000
_cell.length_b   1.000
_cell.length_c   1.000
_cell.angle_alpha   90.00
_cell.angle_beta   90.00
_cell.angle_gamma   90.00
#
_symmetry.space_group_name_H-M   'P 1'
#
loop_
_entity.id
_entity.type
_entity.pdbx_description
1 polymer ?
#
loop_
_entity_poly.entity_id
_entity_poly.type
_entity_poly.pdbx_seq_one_letter_code
_entity_poly.pdbx_strand_id
1 'polypeptide(L)' 'MRKEFLYYIEVKEENGKRTKYPVYSDNEKYYINDHPVKAGRSIEDEIKIFFKAEVIGPILEKPIHQDLKFKKIE' A
#
# COMPACT_ATOMS: atom_id res chain seq x y z
N MET A 1 -4.49 -13.98 14.17
CA MET A 1 -4.91 -12.59 13.87
C MET A 1 -4.85 -12.41 12.37
N ARG A 2 -5.95 -12.04 11.71
CA ARG A 2 -6.01 -11.85 10.26
C ARG A 2 -5.88 -10.36 9.97
N LYS A 3 -4.77 -9.96 9.36
CA LYS A 3 -4.59 -8.62 8.80
C LYS A 3 -5.51 -8.49 7.57
N GLU A 4 -6.40 -7.51 7.57
CA GLU A 4 -7.26 -7.19 6.43
C GLU A 4 -6.51 -6.23 5.51
N PHE A 5 -6.42 -6.57 4.22
CA PHE A 5 -5.81 -5.69 3.23
C PHE A 5 -6.75 -4.51 2.92
N LEU A 6 -6.20 -3.30 2.88
CA LEU A 6 -6.97 -2.09 2.58
C LEU A 6 -6.65 -1.55 1.18
N TYR A 7 -5.40 -1.16 0.94
CA TYR A 7 -4.96 -0.55 -0.32
C TYR A 7 -3.43 -0.60 -0.43
N TYR A 8 -2.88 -0.28 -1.60
CA TYR A 8 -1.44 -0.04 -1.75
C TYR A 8 -1.15 1.44 -1.61
N ILE A 9 -0.06 1.83 -0.97
CA ILE A 9 0.42 3.22 -0.96
C ILE A 9 1.65 3.32 -1.85
N GLU A 10 1.61 4.23 -2.83
CA GLU A 10 2.75 4.51 -3.67
C GLU A 10 3.62 5.56 -3.00
N VAL A 11 4.92 5.28 -2.99
CA VAL A 11 5.93 6.12 -2.37
C VAL A 11 7.12 6.26 -3.32
N LYS A 12 7.84 7.36 -3.17
CA LYS A 12 9.09 7.64 -3.87
C LYS A 12 10.23 7.58 -2.85
N GLU A 13 11.10 6.60 -3.01
CA GLU A 13 12.29 6.42 -2.17
C GLU A 13 13.35 7.50 -2.49
N GLU A 14 14.33 7.72 -1.61
CA GLU A 14 15.40 8.74 -1.80
C GLU A 14 16.20 8.55 -3.10
N ASN A 15 16.30 7.31 -3.59
CA ASN A 15 16.95 6.97 -4.86
C ASN A 15 16.11 7.30 -6.11
N GLY A 16 14.92 7.89 -5.93
CA GLY A 16 13.98 8.23 -7.00
C GLY A 16 13.11 7.06 -7.48
N LYS A 17 13.29 5.85 -6.94
CA LYS A 17 12.47 4.68 -7.26
C LYS A 17 11.08 4.84 -6.68
N ARG A 18 10.06 4.49 -7.47
CA ARG A 18 8.68 4.38 -7.00
C ARG A 18 8.40 2.94 -6.57
N THR A 19 7.96 2.79 -5.33
CA THR A 19 7.65 1.51 -4.71
C THR A 19 6.25 1.57 -4.13
N LYS A 20 5.53 0.45 -4.20
CA LYS A 20 4.18 0.31 -3.64
C LYS A 20 4.24 -0.56 -2.41
N TYR A 21 3.72 -0.08 -1.30
CA TYR A 21 3.61 -0.85 -0.07
C TYR A 21 2.15 -1.24 0.19
N PRO A 22 1.83 -2.51 0.44
CA PRO A 22 0.48 -2.88 0.84
C PRO A 22 0.19 -2.36 2.25
N VAL A 23 -0.98 -1.78 2.46
CA VAL A 23 -1.47 -1.33 3.76
C VAL A 23 -2.51 -2.32 4.25
N TYR A 24 -2.35 -2.77 5.50
CA TYR A 24 -3.29 -3.65 6.17
C TYR A 24 -3.83 -3.00 7.44
N SER A 25 -5.01 -3.42 7.88
CA SER A 25 -5.54 -3.16 9.22
C SER A 25 -5.70 -4.46 10.01
N ASP A 26 -5.50 -4.38 11.32
CA ASP A 26 -5.92 -5.38 12.29
C ASP A 26 -6.60 -4.65 13.45
N ASN A 27 -7.94 -4.75 13.51
CA ASN A 27 -8.78 -4.04 14.46
C ASN A 27 -8.51 -2.50 14.45
N GLU A 28 -7.69 -2.02 15.38
CA GLU A 28 -7.35 -0.60 15.57
C GLU A 28 -5.92 -0.25 15.14
N LYS A 29 -5.17 -1.23 14.61
CA LYS A 29 -3.77 -1.06 14.18
C LYS A 29 -3.67 -1.09 12.67
N TYR A 30 -2.85 -0.21 12.12
CA TYR A 30 -2.47 -0.23 10.71
C TYR A 30 -1.08 -0.83 10.54
N TYR A 31 -0.84 -1.44 9.39
CA TYR A 31 0.44 -2.03 9.01
C TYR A 31 0.79 -1.62 7.58
N ILE A 32 2.05 -1.28 7.34
CA ILE A 32 2.60 -1.03 6.01
C ILE A 32 3.54 -2.20 5.71
N ASN A 33 3.19 -3.02 4.72
CA ASN A 33 3.80 -4.32 4.47
C ASN A 33 3.69 -5.21 5.73
N ASP A 34 4.77 -5.38 6.48
CA ASP A 34 4.76 -6.05 7.80
C ASP A 34 5.10 -5.11 8.97
N HIS A 35 5.32 -3.82 8.70
CA HIS A 35 5.66 -2.82 9.71
C HIS A 35 4.41 -2.24 10.38
N PRO A 36 4.25 -2.36 11.71
CA PRO A 36 3.13 -1.74 12.42
C PRO A 36 3.29 -0.22 12.44
N VAL A 37 2.21 0.50 12.15
CA VAL A 37 2.12 1.95 12.32
C VAL A 37 1.96 2.24 13.81
N LYS A 38 2.82 3.10 14.36
CA LYS A 38 2.75 3.50 15.77
C LYS A 38 1.46 4.25 16.07
N ALA A 39 0.91 4.00 17.26
CA ALA A 39 -0.28 4.70 17.75
C ALA A 39 -0.04 6.22 17.78
N GLY A 40 -1.01 6.99 17.29
CA GLY A 40 -0.91 8.44 17.17
C GLY A 40 -0.15 8.96 15.95
N ARG A 41 0.34 8.08 15.07
CA ARG A 41 0.93 8.46 13.78
C ARG A 41 0.02 8.10 12.62
N SER A 42 0.02 8.96 11.61
CA SER A 42 -0.57 8.65 10.31
C SER A 42 0.34 7.70 9.53
N ILE A 43 -0.26 6.89 8.66
CA ILE A 43 0.45 5.95 7.76
C ILE A 43 1.52 6.70 6.95
N GLU A 44 1.19 7.90 6.46
CA GLU A 44 2.10 8.75 5.69
C GLU A 44 3.33 9.21 6.47
N ASP A 45 3.15 9.51 7.75
CA ASP A 45 4.22 9.95 8.63
C ASP A 45 5.19 8.82 8.92
N GLU A 46 4.65 7.61 9.16
CA GLU A 46 5.46 6.41 9.34
C GLU A 46 6.25 6.07 8.08
N ILE A 47 5.69 6.28 6.89
CA ILE A 47 6.41 6.12 5.61
C ILE A 47 7.57 7.10 5.49
N LYS A 48 7.34 8.38 5.78
CA LYS A 48 8.39 9.40 5.71
C LYS A 48 9.52 9.14 6.70
N ILE A 49 9.21 8.67 7.92
CA ILE A 49 10.20 8.47 8.97
C ILE A 49 10.91 7.12 8.83
N PHE A 50 10.16 6.02 8.71
CA PHE A 50 10.72 4.67 8.73
C PHE A 50 11.26 4.25 7.37
N PHE A 51 10.49 4.48 6.31
CA PHE A 51 10.86 4.10 4.94
C PHE A 51 11.68 5.18 4.23
N LYS A 52 11.86 6.36 4.87
CA LYS A 52 12.53 7.54 4.30
C LYS A 52 12.05 7.84 2.89
N ALA A 53 10.75 7.69 2.66
CA ALA A 53 10.14 7.82 1.35
C ALA A 53 9.11 8.94 1.35
N GLU A 54 8.99 9.62 0.22
CA GLU A 54 7.94 10.60 -0.01
C GLU A 54 6.67 9.88 -0.43
N VAL A 55 5.57 10.12 0.27
CA VAL A 55 4.26 9.56 -0.10
C VAL A 55 3.76 10.26 -1.36
N ILE A 56 3.47 9.47 -2.40
CA ILE A 56 2.80 9.95 -3.61
C ILE A 56 1.28 9.92 -3.37
N GLY A 57 0.78 8.80 -2.82
CA GLY A 57 -0.63 8.67 -2.45
C GLY A 57 -1.14 7.22 -2.41
N PRO A 58 -2.38 7.00 -1.94
CA PRO A 58 -3.00 5.69 -1.96
C PRO A 58 -3.41 5.27 -3.38
N ILE A 59 -3.13 4.02 -3.71
CA ILE A 59 -3.53 3.31 -4.91
C ILE A 59 -4.46 2.15 -4.47
N LEU A 60 -5.73 2.27 -4.83
CA LEU A 60 -6.63 1.12 -4.85
C LEU A 60 -6.31 0.34 -6.12
N GLU A 61 -5.58 -0.77 -5.99
CA GLU A 61 -5.57 -1.77 -7.05
C GLU A 61 -6.97 -2.40 -7.10
N LYS A 62 -7.89 -1.76 -7.84
CA LYS A 62 -8.96 -2.53 -8.46
C LYS A 62 -8.27 -3.66 -9.23
N PRO A 63 -8.75 -4.91 -9.20
CA PRO A 63 -8.24 -5.88 -10.14
C PRO A 63 -8.46 -5.31 -11.54
N ILE A 64 -7.38 -5.03 -12.28
CA ILE A 64 -7.43 -4.77 -13.73
C ILE A 64 -7.75 -6.09 -14.47
N HIS A 65 -8.39 -7.07 -13.83
CA HIS A 65 -8.71 -8.38 -14.39
C HIS A 65 -10.16 -8.81 -14.13
N GLN A 66 -11.11 -7.88 -14.02
CA GLN A 66 -12.52 -8.19 -14.28
C GLN A 66 -13.00 -7.87 -15.70
N ASP A 67 -12.07 -7.50 -16.60
CA ASP A 67 -12.26 -7.48 -18.05
C ASP A 67 -11.08 -8.16 -18.79
N LEU A 68 -10.52 -9.24 -18.23
CA LEU A 68 -9.89 -10.27 -19.08
C LEU A 68 -11.00 -11.03 -19.85
N LYS A 69 -11.82 -10.32 -20.63
CA LYS A 69 -12.52 -10.88 -21.78
C LYS A 69 -11.63 -10.79 -23.01
N PHE A 70 -10.41 -11.30 -22.92
CA PHE A 70 -9.72 -11.77 -24.12
C PHE A 70 -10.04 -13.24 -24.30
N LYS A 71 -11.26 -13.52 -24.75
CA LYS A 71 -11.48 -14.65 -25.68
C LYS A 71 -11.65 -14.03 -27.05
N LYS A 72 -10.54 -13.92 -27.77
CA LYS A 72 -10.58 -13.89 -29.22
C LYS A 72 -10.07 -15.25 -29.71
N ILE A 73 -10.76 -15.74 -30.74
CA ILE A 73 -10.46 -16.88 -31.62
C ILE A 73 -11.02 -18.22 -31.12
N GLU A 74 -12.14 -18.67 -31.69
CA GLU A 74 -12.18 -19.38 -32.99
C GLU A 74 -13.45 -18.97 -33.77
#